data_AF-A0A109KRT4-F1
#
_entry.id   AF-A0A109KRT4-F1
#
_cell.length_a   1.000
_cell.length_b   1.000
_cell.length_c   1.000
_cell.angle_alpha   90.00
_cell.angle_beta   90.00
_cell.angle_gamma   90.00
#
_symmetry.space_group_name_H-M   'P 1'
#
loop_
_entity.id
_entity.type
_entity.pdbx_description
1 polymer ?
#
loop_
_entity_poly.entity_id
_entity_poly.type
_entity_poly.pdbx_seq_one_letter_code
_entity_poly.pdbx_strand_id
1 'polypeptide(L)'
;MKLKVDSINNRGKLSEEHVSLRVLQNCNLSRYMIMDTTFGEGGGISNEHRHIKWLPPYDVTAGMMVALWTGTGEDRVEMQGNTKWQYVFWNSGTHIWNDDGDAAVLLELSSWETTTVE
;
A
#
# COMPACT_ATOMS: atom_id res chain seq x y z
N MET A 1 1.48 8.71 -12.12
CA MET A 1 0.90 8.43 -10.79
C MET A 1 1.23 9.55 -9.82
N LYS A 2 0.27 9.91 -8.95
CA LYS A 2 0.44 10.93 -7.88
C LYS A 2 0.96 10.34 -6.56
N LEU A 3 0.95 9.01 -6.46
CA LEU A 3 1.48 8.22 -5.35
C LEU A 3 2.53 7.25 -5.92
N LYS A 4 3.60 6.98 -5.17
CA LYS A 4 4.69 6.10 -5.59
C LYS A 4 5.08 5.16 -4.44
N VAL A 5 5.36 3.90 -4.74
CA VAL A 5 6.04 2.98 -3.81
C VAL A 5 7.50 3.41 -3.65
N ASP A 6 7.90 3.72 -2.42
CA ASP A 6 9.28 4.11 -2.08
C ASP A 6 10.08 2.89 -1.63
N SER A 7 9.54 2.10 -0.68
CA SER A 7 10.18 0.89 -0.17
C SER A 7 9.19 -0.08 0.49
N ILE A 8 9.62 -1.33 0.63
CA ILE A 8 9.03 -2.35 1.53
C ILE A 8 10.01 -2.51 2.69
N ASN A 9 9.53 -2.36 3.92
CA ASN A 9 10.36 -2.34 5.13
C ASN A 9 10.00 -3.50 6.06
N ASN A 10 11.00 -4.00 6.80
CA ASN A 10 10.86 -5.00 7.86
C ASN A 10 10.10 -6.28 7.45
N ARG A 11 10.37 -6.76 6.23
CA ARG A 11 9.77 -7.97 5.66
C ARG A 11 9.75 -9.17 6.63
N GLY A 12 8.63 -9.89 6.69
CA GLY A 12 8.45 -11.08 7.52
C GLY A 12 8.19 -10.78 9.01
N LYS A 13 8.22 -9.52 9.45
CA LYS A 13 7.93 -9.12 10.83
C LYS A 13 6.59 -8.40 10.92
N LEU A 14 5.50 -9.12 11.18
CA LEU A 14 4.13 -8.60 11.12
C LEU A 14 3.90 -7.26 11.87
N SER A 15 4.51 -7.07 13.04
CA SER A 15 4.37 -5.84 13.84
C SER A 15 5.19 -4.65 13.35
N GLU A 16 6.09 -4.85 12.39
CA GLU A 16 7.04 -3.87 11.86
C GLU A 16 6.92 -3.68 10.34
N GLU A 17 6.34 -4.67 9.65
CA GLU A 17 6.27 -4.77 8.20
C GLU A 17 5.31 -3.74 7.61
N HIS A 18 5.83 -2.91 6.71
CA HIS A 18 5.04 -1.88 6.04
C HIS A 18 5.63 -1.49 4.69
N VAL A 19 4.77 -0.96 3.82
CA VAL A 19 5.16 -0.29 2.58
C VAL A 19 5.17 1.22 2.81
N SER A 20 6.27 1.88 2.47
CA SER A 20 6.35 3.34 2.43
C SER A 20 5.96 3.83 1.04
N LEU A 21 4.98 4.73 0.98
CA LEU A 21 4.56 5.41 -0.24
C LEU A 21 4.85 6.91 -0.12
N ARG A 22 5.31 7.51 -1.21
CA ARG A 22 5.57 8.95 -1.31
C ARG A 22 4.45 9.62 -2.07
N VAL A 23 3.89 10.69 -1.50
CA VAL A 23 2.85 11.50 -2.15
C VAL A 23 3.54 12.56 -3.01
N LEU A 24 3.46 12.39 -4.33
CA LEU A 24 4.09 13.27 -5.31
C LEU A 24 3.21 14.47 -5.66
N GLN A 25 1.89 14.28 -5.64
CA GLN A 25 0.89 15.32 -5.87
C GLN A 25 -0.34 15.05 -4.99
N ASN A 26 -1.13 16.08 -4.71
CA ASN A 26 -2.36 15.93 -3.93
C ASN A 26 -3.29 14.89 -4.58
N CYS A 27 -3.75 13.91 -3.79
CA CYS A 27 -4.64 12.86 -4.25
C CYS A 27 -5.47 12.29 -3.10
N ASN A 28 -6.54 11.56 -3.44
CA ASN A 28 -7.28 10.75 -2.49
C ASN A 28 -6.81 9.30 -2.61
N LEU A 29 -6.48 8.67 -1.48
CA LEU A 29 -5.92 7.33 -1.43
C LEU A 29 -6.91 6.27 -1.96
N SER A 30 -8.23 6.48 -1.88
CA SER A 30 -9.22 5.54 -2.45
C SER A 30 -9.14 5.37 -3.97
N ARG A 31 -8.33 6.15 -4.67
CA ARG A 31 -8.02 5.96 -6.09
C ARG A 31 -6.86 5.00 -6.33
N TYR A 32 -6.39 4.29 -5.29
CA TYR A 32 -5.26 3.38 -5.40
C TYR A 32 -5.55 2.04 -4.76
N MET A 33 -5.05 1.01 -5.41
CA MET A 33 -4.95 -0.33 -4.85
C MET A 33 -3.49 -0.75 -4.82
N ILE A 34 -3.12 -1.55 -3.83
CA ILE A 34 -1.80 -2.17 -3.76
C ILE A 34 -1.96 -3.66 -3.51
N MET A 35 -1.10 -4.45 -4.14
CA MET A 35 -1.10 -5.91 -4.04
C MET A 35 0.32 -6.46 -4.01
N ASP A 36 0.49 -7.65 -3.45
CA ASP A 36 1.71 -8.42 -3.66
C ASP A 36 1.69 -9.10 -5.02
N THR A 37 2.89 -9.20 -5.60
CA THR A 37 3.17 -10.07 -6.73
C THR A 37 4.54 -10.70 -6.51
N THR A 38 4.74 -11.87 -7.09
CA THR A 38 6.06 -12.48 -7.20
C THR A 38 6.48 -12.37 -8.66
N PHE A 39 7.69 -11.88 -8.94
CA PHE A 39 8.18 -11.86 -10.31
C PHE A 39 8.54 -13.29 -10.76
N GLY A 40 7.93 -13.75 -11.86
CA GLY A 40 8.42 -14.93 -12.57
C GLY A 40 9.77 -14.68 -13.25
N GLU A 41 10.43 -15.72 -13.75
CA GLU A 41 11.62 -15.56 -14.60
C GLU A 41 11.34 -14.55 -15.72
N GLY A 42 12.07 -13.43 -15.74
CA GLY A 42 11.91 -12.36 -16.73
C GLY A 42 11.27 -11.05 -16.23
N GLY A 43 10.88 -10.95 -14.95
CA GLY A 43 10.49 -9.66 -14.33
C GLY A 43 9.09 -9.15 -14.72
N GLY A 44 8.25 -10.01 -15.28
CA GLY A 44 6.83 -9.73 -15.53
C GLY A 44 5.99 -9.83 -14.25
N ILE A 45 4.93 -9.02 -14.16
CA ILE A 45 3.93 -9.12 -13.09
C ILE A 45 3.22 -10.48 -13.23
N SER A 46 3.19 -11.26 -12.16
CA SER A 46 2.48 -12.54 -12.13
C SER A 46 0.97 -12.33 -12.28
N ASN A 47 0.29 -13.30 -12.89
CA ASN A 47 -1.18 -13.36 -12.92
C ASN A 47 -1.79 -13.84 -11.59
N GLU A 48 -0.96 -14.30 -10.65
CA GLU A 48 -1.37 -14.56 -9.28
C GLU A 48 -1.36 -13.24 -8.50
N HIS A 49 -2.54 -12.64 -8.37
CA HIS A 49 -2.78 -11.47 -7.54
C HIS A 49 -3.27 -11.92 -6.17
N ARG A 50 -2.46 -11.71 -5.14
CA ARG A 50 -2.80 -12.00 -3.75
C ARG A 50 -2.81 -10.71 -2.95
N HIS A 51 -3.19 -10.83 -1.67
CA HIS A 51 -3.21 -9.79 -0.66
C HIS A 51 -3.41 -8.39 -1.28
N ILE A 52 -4.65 -8.09 -1.65
CA ILE A 52 -5.01 -6.84 -2.32
C ILE A 52 -5.61 -5.89 -1.27
N LYS A 53 -5.16 -4.64 -1.26
CA LYS A 53 -5.74 -3.56 -0.44
C LYS A 53 -6.23 -2.45 -1.33
N TRP A 54 -7.52 -2.17 -1.22
CA TRP A 54 -8.05 -0.86 -1.56
C TRP A 54 -7.66 0.12 -0.46
N LEU A 55 -6.93 1.19 -0.80
CA LEU A 55 -6.51 2.16 0.21
C LEU A 55 -7.72 2.97 0.71
N PRO A 56 -7.80 3.32 2.01
CA PRO A 56 -8.91 4.06 2.58
C PRO A 56 -9.05 5.48 1.98
N PRO A 57 -10.22 6.13 2.08
CA PRO A 57 -10.53 7.39 1.38
C PRO A 57 -9.93 8.65 2.04
N TYR A 58 -8.62 8.65 2.32
CA TYR A 58 -7.94 9.82 2.88
C TYR A 58 -7.38 10.75 1.80
N ASP A 59 -7.55 12.05 2.00
CA ASP A 59 -6.87 13.07 1.21
C ASP A 59 -5.45 13.30 1.74
N VAL A 60 -4.47 13.17 0.84
CA VAL A 60 -3.06 13.40 1.13
C VAL A 60 -2.48 14.46 0.22
N THR A 61 -1.54 15.24 0.74
CA THR A 61 -0.90 16.36 0.02
C THR A 61 0.53 16.02 -0.40
N ALA A 62 1.00 16.65 -1.48
CA ALA A 62 2.37 16.50 -1.94
C ALA A 62 3.40 16.70 -0.81
N GLY A 63 4.41 15.84 -0.76
CA GLY A 63 5.43 15.85 0.30
C GLY A 63 5.08 15.04 1.56
N MET A 64 3.82 14.59 1.70
CA MET A 64 3.48 13.59 2.72
C MET A 64 4.05 12.22 2.38
N MET A 65 4.15 11.39 3.41
CA MET A 65 4.40 9.96 3.30
C MET A 65 3.16 9.17 3.73
N VAL A 66 2.96 7.99 3.17
CA VAL A 66 1.98 7.01 3.63
C VAL A 66 2.75 5.78 4.08
N ALA A 67 2.47 5.29 5.29
CA ALA A 67 2.95 3.99 5.74
C ALA A 67 1.77 3.02 5.74
N LEU A 68 1.78 2.05 4.82
CA LEU A 68 0.82 0.97 4.79
C LEU A 68 1.38 -0.22 5.57
N TRP A 69 0.91 -0.39 6.80
CA TRP A 69 1.29 -1.49 7.69
C TRP A 69 0.51 -2.75 7.35
N THR A 70 1.16 -3.89 7.33
CA THR A 70 0.50 -5.17 7.00
C THR A 70 -0.32 -5.69 8.18
N GLY A 71 0.17 -5.51 9.40
CA GLY A 71 -0.53 -5.91 10.63
C GLY A 71 -1.81 -5.12 10.94
N THR A 72 -2.34 -5.38 12.13
CA THR A 72 -3.55 -4.71 12.65
C THR A 72 -3.23 -3.39 13.32
N GLY A 73 -4.13 -2.43 13.19
CA GLY A 73 -4.02 -1.14 13.86
C GLY A 73 -5.09 -0.15 13.41
N GLU A 74 -4.97 1.06 13.93
CA GLU A 74 -5.87 2.16 13.61
C GLU A 74 -5.16 3.21 12.76
N ASP A 75 -5.80 3.54 11.65
CA ASP A 75 -5.34 4.57 10.72
C ASP A 75 -5.23 5.92 11.44
N ARG A 76 -4.12 6.62 11.24
CA ARG A 76 -3.82 7.85 11.95
C ARG A 76 -2.88 8.74 11.16
N VAL A 77 -2.79 10.00 11.58
CA VAL A 77 -1.87 10.98 11.02
C VAL A 77 -0.89 11.41 12.10
N GLU A 78 0.39 11.49 11.75
CA GLU A 78 1.44 11.91 12.68
C GLU A 78 2.47 12.80 11.96
N MET A 79 3.17 13.63 12.73
CA MET A 79 4.37 14.31 12.26
C MET A 79 5.60 13.55 12.75
N GLN A 80 6.46 13.12 11.82
CA GLN A 80 7.81 12.66 12.15
C GLN A 80 8.83 13.68 11.66
N GLY A 81 9.44 14.42 12.58
CA GLY A 81 10.25 15.58 12.24
C GLY A 81 9.43 16.59 11.43
N ASN A 82 9.89 16.91 10.22
CA ASN A 82 9.22 17.85 9.32
C ASN A 82 8.32 17.15 8.27
N THR A 83 8.13 15.84 8.37
CA THR A 83 7.33 15.07 7.41
C THR A 83 6.04 14.59 8.05
N LYS A 84 4.92 14.85 7.38
CA LYS A 84 3.60 14.36 7.79
C LYS A 84 3.36 12.97 7.20
N TRP A 85 3.00 12.02 8.06
CA TRP A 85 2.75 10.63 7.74
C TRP A 85 1.28 10.29 7.90
N GLN A 86 0.70 9.64 6.89
CA GLN A 86 -0.58 8.94 6.98
C GLN A 86 -0.29 7.46 7.21
N TYR A 87 -0.65 6.94 8.38
CA TYR A 87 -0.57 5.52 8.68
C TYR A 87 -1.87 4.88 8.25
N VAL A 88 -1.75 3.77 7.54
CA VAL A 88 -2.85 2.94 7.07
C VAL A 88 -2.55 1.50 7.45
N PHE A 89 -3.55 0.76 7.90
CA PHE A 89 -3.42 -0.63 8.29
C PHE A 89 -4.17 -1.55 7.32
N TRP A 90 -3.46 -2.58 6.86
CA TRP A 90 -4.05 -3.65 6.06
C TRP A 90 -5.01 -4.49 6.90
N ASN A 91 -4.72 -4.62 8.20
CA ASN A 91 -5.40 -5.52 9.13
C ASN A 91 -5.25 -6.99 8.72
N SER A 92 -4.08 -7.35 8.18
CA SER A 92 -3.75 -8.75 7.92
C SER A 92 -3.36 -9.45 9.22
N GLY A 93 -3.77 -10.72 9.35
CA GLY A 93 -3.32 -11.61 10.43
C GLY A 93 -1.96 -12.26 10.15
N THR A 94 -1.40 -12.04 8.96
CA THR A 94 -0.14 -12.62 8.47
C THR A 94 0.72 -11.56 7.79
N HIS A 95 2.04 -11.79 7.76
CA HIS A 95 2.92 -10.98 6.91
C HIS A 95 2.56 -11.17 5.43
N ILE A 96 2.87 -10.17 4.61
CA ILE A 96 2.58 -10.17 3.17
C ILE A 96 3.86 -10.36 2.34
N TRP A 97 5.01 -9.86 2.83
CA TRP A 97 6.25 -9.81 2.06
C TRP A 97 7.26 -10.84 2.59
N ASN A 98 6.96 -12.14 2.52
CA ASN A 98 7.78 -13.18 3.16
C ASN A 98 8.69 -13.97 2.24
N ASP A 99 8.50 -13.85 0.93
CA ASP A 99 9.24 -14.64 -0.05
C ASP A 99 10.24 -13.78 -0.83
N ASP A 100 11.35 -14.41 -1.23
CA ASP A 100 12.30 -13.78 -2.13
C ASP A 100 11.65 -13.58 -3.50
N GLY A 101 11.76 -12.38 -4.05
CA GLY A 101 11.10 -11.99 -5.30
C GLY A 101 9.73 -11.32 -5.12
N ASP A 102 9.23 -11.22 -3.87
CA ASP A 102 8.04 -10.43 -3.58
C ASP A 102 8.23 -8.95 -3.90
N ALA A 103 7.22 -8.37 -4.53
CA ALA A 103 7.17 -6.98 -4.94
C ALA A 103 5.78 -6.38 -4.80
N ALA A 104 5.74 -5.09 -4.49
CA ALA A 104 4.49 -4.33 -4.41
C ALA A 104 4.12 -3.77 -5.78
N VAL A 105 2.88 -4.04 -6.21
CA VAL A 105 2.28 -3.38 -7.37
C VAL A 105 1.29 -2.33 -6.90
N LEU A 106 1.52 -1.07 -7.26
CA LEU A 106 0.61 0.04 -7.01
C LEU A 106 -0.20 0.34 -8.27
N LEU A 107 -1.52 0.26 -8.17
CA LEU A 107 -2.47 0.57 -9.23
C LEU A 107 -3.10 1.94 -8.94
N GLU A 108 -3.16 2.79 -9.96
CA GLU A 108 -3.92 4.04 -9.94
C GLU A 108 -5.21 3.84 -10.73
N LEU A 109 -6.35 4.04 -10.08
CA LEU A 109 -7.67 3.79 -10.61
C LEU A 109 -8.29 5.10 -11.12
N SER A 110 -8.60 5.15 -12.42
CA SER A 110 -9.36 6.26 -13.00
C SER A 110 -10.85 6.17 -12.65
N SER A 111 -11.39 4.96 -12.65
CA SER A 111 -12.82 4.64 -12.49
C SER A 111 -12.98 3.21 -11.97
N TRP A 112 -14.11 2.94 -11.30
CA TRP A 112 -14.53 1.61 -10.87
C TRP A 112 -16.05 1.60 -10.68
N GLU A 113 -16.64 0.41 -10.72
CA GLU A 113 -18.05 0.16 -10.44
C GLU A 113 -18.17 -1.05 -9.51
N THR A 114 -19.23 -1.10 -8.71
CA THR A 114 -19.54 -2.24 -7.84
C THR A 114 -21.05 -2.43 -7.75
N THR A 115 -21.47 -3.66 -7.46
CA THR A 115 -22.87 -4.02 -7.24
C THR A 115 -22.96 -4.96 -6.03
N THR A 116 -24.06 -4.90 -5.31
CA THR A 116 -24.32 -5.79 -4.16
C THR A 116 -25.19 -6.95 -4.60
N VAL A 117 -24.93 -8.13 -4.06
CA VAL A 117 -25.92 -9.21 -4.05
C VAL A 117 -26.94 -8.90 -2.95
N GLU A 118 -28.22 -8.95 -3.30
CA GLU A 118 -29.34 -8.92 -2.36
C GLU A 118 -29.55 -10.28 -1.69
#